data_AF-A0A1G5KZ79-F1
#
_entry.id   AF-A0A1G5KZ79-F1
#
_cell.length_a   1.000
_cell.length_b   1.000
_cell.length_c   1.000
_cell.angle_alpha   90.00
_cell.angle_beta   90.00
_cell.angle_gamma   90.00
#
_symmetry.space_group_name_H-M   'P 1'
#
loop_
_entity.id
_entity.type
_entity.pdbx_description
1 polymer ?
#
loop_
_entity_poly.entity_id
_entity_poly.type
_entity_poly.pdbx_seq_one_letter_code
_entity_poly.pdbx_strand_id
1 'polypeptide(L)'
;MKILVIGNGFDLAHGLPTKYNDFLKFLSLIKAMSMYRGGILNFIEKHLNETSKVNNNIKQYIHKLITELTQEYGSIKDESLAKNVDLFFLVDKSENKVIREILDNIKGNYWYQHFVSVESYINEGWIDFESEISRVIQALEQYRIKECFDQKDIVEKGIEQTLLSVSVRENNPDTSKFKVDGKLLQKLEEDLTKLIRSLEIFLVNCVENIDIESTLPDIKNINFDKVLSFNYTNTYEKGYVSLFRPKFDFIHGKADSKHNLETNNMVLGIDEYLDSTQASKNTSFISYKKYFQRIHKETGCVYKDWIRKNNSQSSSELYIFGHSLDITDKDVLRELIEMENMKTTIFYYNKKVYSSQIANLVKVLGVDNLISRVHGENKSITFKQQQSPIKDAETPPILDEAVR
;
A
#
# COMPACT_ATOMS: atom_id res chain seq x y z
N MET A 1 -12.41 -14.83 -22.12
CA MET A 1 -12.47 -13.82 -21.04
C MET A 1 -11.08 -13.22 -20.87
N LYS A 2 -10.95 -11.89 -20.77
CA LYS A 2 -9.69 -11.16 -20.52
C LYS A 2 -9.71 -10.52 -19.13
N ILE A 3 -8.81 -10.95 -18.26
CA ILE A 3 -8.66 -10.44 -16.90
C ILE A 3 -7.33 -9.67 -16.83
N LEU A 4 -7.39 -8.43 -16.35
CA LEU A 4 -6.21 -7.68 -15.94
C LEU A 4 -6.05 -7.75 -14.43
N VAL A 5 -4.87 -8.11 -13.95
CA VAL A 5 -4.43 -7.98 -12.57
C VAL A 5 -3.45 -6.82 -12.49
N ILE A 6 -3.72 -5.84 -11.62
CA ILE A 6 -2.84 -4.71 -11.36
C ILE A 6 -2.34 -4.71 -9.92
N GLY A 7 -1.06 -4.39 -9.73
CA GLY A 7 -0.44 -4.11 -8.43
C GLY A 7 0.26 -2.75 -8.43
N ASN A 8 0.96 -2.40 -7.34
CA ASN A 8 1.41 -1.03 -7.09
C ASN A 8 2.33 -0.48 -8.21
N GLY A 9 3.06 -1.36 -8.90
CA GLY A 9 3.86 -1.00 -10.07
C GLY A 9 3.04 -0.40 -11.22
N PHE A 10 1.73 -0.61 -11.27
CA PHE A 10 0.82 0.06 -12.20
C PHE A 10 0.74 1.55 -11.88
N ASP A 11 0.46 1.94 -10.63
CA ASP A 11 0.41 3.35 -10.21
C ASP A 11 1.77 4.03 -10.39
N LEU A 12 2.86 3.34 -10.06
CA LEU A 12 4.22 3.83 -10.27
C LEU A 12 4.55 4.06 -11.76
N ALA A 13 4.02 3.23 -12.66
CA ALA A 13 4.19 3.42 -14.10
C ALA A 13 3.45 4.67 -14.61
N HIS A 14 2.46 5.18 -13.86
CA HIS A 14 1.77 6.45 -14.14
C HIS A 14 2.36 7.63 -13.36
N GLY A 15 3.50 7.46 -12.68
CA GLY A 15 4.16 8.52 -11.93
C GLY A 15 3.50 8.89 -10.60
N LEU A 16 2.56 8.07 -10.11
CA LEU A 16 1.88 8.32 -8.85
C LEU A 16 2.80 7.99 -7.64
N PRO A 17 2.78 8.80 -6.56
CA PRO A 17 3.62 8.60 -5.38
C PRO A 17 3.02 7.57 -4.43
N THR A 18 2.94 6.32 -4.87
CA THR A 18 2.29 5.22 -4.13
C THR A 18 3.27 4.28 -3.45
N LYS A 19 4.54 4.66 -3.31
CA LYS A 19 5.48 3.90 -2.48
C LYS A 19 5.18 4.15 -1.01
N TYR A 20 5.49 3.18 -0.17
CA TYR A 20 5.37 3.37 1.28
C TYR A 20 6.22 4.52 1.83
N ASN A 21 7.38 4.79 1.23
CA ASN A 21 8.19 5.95 1.59
C ASN A 21 7.52 7.28 1.22
N ASP A 22 6.78 7.33 0.11
CA ASP A 22 6.02 8.52 -0.27
C ASP A 22 4.97 8.82 0.81
N PHE A 23 4.26 7.80 1.28
CA PHE A 23 3.31 7.90 2.40
C PHE A 23 3.98 8.32 3.73
N LEU A 24 5.11 7.72 4.12
CA LEU A 24 5.82 8.10 5.35
C LEU A 24 6.35 9.54 5.29
N LYS A 25 6.85 9.98 4.12
CA LYS A 25 7.27 11.36 3.92
C LYS A 25 6.09 12.32 4.01
N PHE A 26 4.94 11.97 3.43
CA PHE A 26 3.71 12.75 3.58
C PHE A 26 3.32 12.94 5.05
N LEU A 27 3.25 11.86 5.84
CA LEU A 27 2.93 11.95 7.27
C LEU A 27 3.96 12.78 8.05
N SER A 28 5.23 12.57 7.75
CA SER A 28 6.33 13.29 8.42
C SER A 28 6.32 14.78 8.12
N LEU A 29 5.94 15.18 6.90
CA LEU A 29 5.77 16.58 6.53
C LEU A 29 4.60 17.21 7.30
N ILE A 30 3.44 16.57 7.36
CA ILE A 30 2.28 17.07 8.12
C ILE A 30 2.63 17.21 9.61
N LYS A 31 3.30 16.21 10.20
CA LYS A 31 3.79 16.30 11.58
C LYS A 31 4.81 17.42 11.77
N ALA A 32 5.72 17.62 10.81
CA ALA A 32 6.68 18.71 10.89
C ALA A 32 6.00 20.08 10.85
N MET A 33 5.00 20.26 9.98
CA MET A 33 4.20 21.50 9.94
C MET A 33 3.57 21.81 11.30
N SER A 34 3.02 20.79 11.99
CA SER A 34 2.39 20.95 13.31
C SER A 34 3.36 21.14 14.48
N MET A 35 4.66 21.26 14.21
CA MET A 35 5.71 21.46 15.22
C MET A 35 6.67 22.59 14.86
N TYR A 36 6.63 23.08 13.63
CA TYR A 36 7.61 24.01 13.08
C TYR A 36 7.29 25.44 13.50
N ARG A 37 8.14 26.01 14.39
CA ARG A 37 7.96 27.36 14.93
C ARG A 37 8.48 28.52 14.05
N GLY A 38 8.81 28.23 12.80
CA GLY A 38 9.41 29.20 11.88
C GLY A 38 8.42 29.69 10.82
N GLY A 39 8.86 30.66 10.02
CA GLY A 39 8.06 31.17 8.90
C GLY A 39 7.92 30.17 7.75
N ILE A 40 6.83 30.30 6.99
CA ILE A 40 6.44 29.42 5.89
C ILE A 40 7.55 29.22 4.85
N LEU A 41 8.22 30.32 4.45
CA LEU A 41 9.27 30.26 3.41
C LEU A 41 10.44 29.38 3.84
N ASN A 42 10.88 29.49 5.09
CA ASN A 42 11.97 28.68 5.64
C ASN A 42 11.55 27.20 5.74
N PHE A 43 10.27 26.91 6.03
CA PHE A 43 9.77 25.55 6.01
C PHE A 43 9.85 24.94 4.61
N ILE A 44 9.36 25.67 3.60
CA ILE A 44 9.37 25.24 2.20
C ILE A 44 10.80 24.99 1.74
N GLU A 45 11.72 25.93 1.99
CA GLU A 45 13.12 25.81 1.59
C GLU A 45 13.76 24.54 2.18
N LYS A 46 13.68 24.39 3.50
CA LYS A 46 14.32 23.29 4.23
C LYS A 46 13.68 21.93 3.99
N HIS A 47 12.34 21.85 4.00
CA HIS A 47 11.62 20.58 4.03
C HIS A 47 11.09 20.14 2.67
N LEU A 48 10.86 21.05 1.72
CA LEU A 48 10.37 20.71 0.38
C LEU A 48 11.45 20.88 -0.70
N ASN A 49 12.25 21.94 -0.68
CA ASN A 49 13.19 22.22 -1.76
C ASN A 49 14.53 21.51 -1.58
N GLU A 50 15.17 21.64 -0.41
CA GLU A 50 16.47 21.02 -0.13
C GLU A 50 16.39 19.48 -0.04
N THR A 51 15.22 18.94 0.30
CA THR A 51 15.03 17.49 0.42
C THR A 51 14.76 16.88 -0.96
N SER A 52 15.81 16.40 -1.63
CA SER A 52 15.73 15.69 -2.93
C SER A 52 14.91 14.38 -2.90
N LYS A 53 14.48 13.94 -1.72
CA LYS A 53 13.77 12.68 -1.50
C LYS A 53 12.24 12.78 -1.53
N VAL A 54 11.66 13.99 -1.56
CA VAL A 54 10.19 14.16 -1.57
C VAL A 54 9.68 14.19 -3.01
N ASN A 55 8.64 13.41 -3.30
CA ASN A 55 7.98 13.41 -4.61
C ASN A 55 7.34 14.78 -4.93
N ASN A 56 7.44 15.24 -6.18
CA ASN A 56 6.93 16.55 -6.59
C ASN A 56 5.42 16.73 -6.39
N ASN A 57 4.62 15.67 -6.60
CA ASN A 57 3.17 15.72 -6.37
C ASN A 57 2.85 15.92 -4.88
N ILE A 58 3.64 15.29 -3.99
CA ILE A 58 3.54 15.54 -2.54
C ILE A 58 3.93 16.98 -2.21
N LYS A 59 5.02 17.50 -2.79
CA LYS A 59 5.41 18.91 -2.58
C LYS A 59 4.28 19.86 -2.98
N GLN A 60 3.70 19.66 -4.16
CA GLN A 60 2.58 20.45 -4.66
C GLN A 60 1.37 20.39 -3.72
N TYR A 61 1.03 19.18 -3.23
CA TYR A 61 -0.03 19.02 -2.24
C TYR A 61 0.26 19.82 -0.95
N ILE A 62 1.46 19.69 -0.38
CA ILE A 62 1.83 20.42 0.85
C ILE A 62 1.84 21.94 0.62
N HIS A 63 2.31 22.42 -0.53
CA HIS A 63 2.22 23.83 -0.91
C HIS A 63 0.77 24.33 -0.97
N LYS A 64 -0.11 23.56 -1.61
CA LYS A 64 -1.54 23.87 -1.68
C LYS A 64 -2.15 23.91 -0.28
N LEU A 65 -1.85 22.93 0.55
CA LEU A 65 -2.33 22.86 1.93
C LEU A 65 -1.87 24.07 2.75
N ILE A 66 -0.59 24.44 2.69
CA ILE A 66 -0.08 25.65 3.36
C ILE A 66 -0.80 26.91 2.86
N THR A 67 -1.07 27.00 1.56
CA THR A 67 -1.80 28.11 0.96
C THR A 67 -3.22 28.19 1.51
N GLU A 68 -3.93 27.06 1.58
CA GLU A 68 -5.28 26.96 2.16
C GLU A 68 -5.29 27.36 3.64
N LEU A 69 -4.35 26.86 4.44
CA LEU A 69 -4.19 27.25 5.85
C LEU A 69 -3.93 28.76 6.01
N THR A 70 -3.12 29.32 5.13
CA THR A 70 -2.79 30.75 5.14
C THR A 70 -4.01 31.59 4.75
N GLN A 71 -4.84 31.13 3.81
CA GLN A 71 -6.07 31.82 3.38
C GLN A 71 -7.17 31.74 4.45
N GLU A 72 -7.33 30.57 5.08
CA GLU A 72 -8.21 30.36 6.23
C GLU A 72 -7.87 31.35 7.35
N TYR A 73 -6.58 31.54 7.60
CA TYR A 73 -6.10 32.55 8.56
C TYR A 73 -6.17 33.99 8.05
N GLY A 74 -5.88 34.27 6.78
CA GLY A 74 -5.87 35.62 6.20
C GLY A 74 -7.26 36.26 6.15
N SER A 75 -8.30 35.43 6.07
CA SER A 75 -9.70 35.84 6.28
C SER A 75 -9.96 36.39 7.70
N ILE A 76 -8.98 36.27 8.61
CA ILE A 76 -9.02 36.71 10.03
C ILE A 76 -8.25 38.02 10.28
N LYS A 77 -7.44 38.56 9.33
CA LYS A 77 -6.95 39.96 9.17
C LYS A 77 -5.55 40.00 8.51
N ASP A 78 -5.44 40.80 7.44
CA ASP A 78 -4.22 41.42 6.88
C ASP A 78 -3.17 40.48 6.20
N GLU A 79 -3.08 40.57 4.86
CA GLU A 79 -2.12 39.82 4.01
C GLU A 79 -0.64 40.12 4.34
N SER A 80 -0.33 41.26 4.96
CA SER A 80 1.05 41.61 5.33
C SER A 80 1.57 40.79 6.51
N LEU A 81 0.69 40.25 7.37
CA LEU A 81 1.06 39.39 8.50
C LEU A 81 1.41 37.96 8.06
N ALA A 82 0.77 37.43 7.02
CA ALA A 82 0.90 36.03 6.58
C ALA A 82 2.35 35.57 6.31
N LYS A 83 3.25 36.50 5.93
CA LYS A 83 4.67 36.20 5.70
C LYS A 83 5.49 35.96 6.98
N ASN A 84 5.02 36.44 8.13
CA ASN A 84 5.69 36.32 9.42
C ASN A 84 4.93 35.40 10.39
N VAL A 85 3.82 34.79 9.97
CA VAL A 85 3.11 33.82 10.82
C VAL A 85 3.90 32.52 10.86
N ASP A 86 4.07 32.05 12.08
CA ASP A 86 4.62 30.74 12.40
C ASP A 86 3.69 29.63 11.85
N LEU A 87 4.25 28.68 11.09
CA LEU A 87 3.50 27.56 10.52
C LEU A 87 2.83 26.68 11.59
N PHE A 88 3.46 26.50 12.75
CA PHE A 88 2.85 25.83 13.90
C PHE A 88 1.53 26.48 14.28
N PHE A 89 1.51 27.82 14.32
CA PHE A 89 0.33 28.58 14.71
C PHE A 89 -0.81 28.46 13.68
N LEU A 90 -0.48 28.45 12.38
CA LEU A 90 -1.48 28.21 11.33
C LEU A 90 -2.12 26.84 11.47
N VAL A 91 -1.31 25.80 11.70
CA VAL A 91 -1.82 24.44 11.90
C VAL A 91 -2.65 24.33 13.19
N ASP A 92 -2.20 24.94 14.30
CA ASP A 92 -2.93 24.96 15.58
C ASP A 92 -4.31 25.64 15.47
N LYS A 93 -4.41 26.71 14.67
CA LYS A 93 -5.66 27.48 14.51
C LYS A 93 -6.59 26.98 13.42
N SER A 94 -6.12 26.07 12.57
CA SER A 94 -6.92 25.58 11.46
C SER A 94 -8.03 24.63 11.90
N GLU A 95 -9.19 24.78 11.27
CA GLU A 95 -10.30 23.84 11.35
C GLU A 95 -10.21 22.72 10.31
N ASN A 96 -9.09 22.60 9.58
CA ASN A 96 -8.88 21.55 8.59
C ASN A 96 -8.98 20.16 9.23
N LYS A 97 -10.10 19.47 8.98
CA LYS A 97 -10.40 18.15 9.58
C LYS A 97 -9.41 17.08 9.16
N VAL A 98 -8.87 17.18 7.93
CA VAL A 98 -7.93 16.20 7.37
C VAL A 98 -6.60 16.25 8.12
N ILE A 99 -6.04 17.45 8.34
CA ILE A 99 -4.79 17.60 9.11
C ILE A 99 -5.01 17.11 10.55
N ARG A 100 -6.10 17.52 11.19
CA ARG A 100 -6.42 17.11 12.57
C ARG A 100 -6.52 15.60 12.70
N GLU A 101 -7.26 14.95 11.80
CA GLU A 101 -7.39 13.48 11.78
C GLU A 101 -6.04 12.77 11.60
N ILE A 102 -5.19 13.24 10.68
CA ILE A 102 -3.84 12.67 10.49
C ILE A 102 -3.00 12.83 11.75
N LEU A 103 -2.96 14.03 12.34
CA LEU A 103 -2.17 14.31 13.54
C LEU A 103 -2.63 13.48 14.73
N ASP A 104 -3.95 13.32 14.91
CA ASP A 104 -4.52 12.46 15.96
C ASP A 104 -4.20 10.98 15.72
N ASN A 105 -4.23 10.52 14.47
CA ASN A 105 -3.92 9.14 14.11
C ASN A 105 -2.45 8.77 14.37
N ILE A 106 -1.51 9.69 14.16
CA ILE A 106 -0.07 9.43 14.33
C ILE A 106 0.45 9.78 15.74
N LYS A 107 -0.32 10.52 16.55
CA LYS A 107 0.07 10.93 17.90
C LYS A 107 0.14 9.70 18.82
N GLY A 108 1.36 9.39 19.29
CA GLY A 108 1.59 8.23 20.15
C GLY A 108 1.27 6.89 19.47
N ASN A 109 1.40 6.84 18.14
CA ASN A 109 1.16 5.64 17.34
C ASN A 109 2.46 4.82 17.21
N TYR A 110 2.44 3.58 17.70
CA TYR A 110 3.63 2.71 17.73
C TYR A 110 4.09 2.29 16.33
N TRP A 111 3.16 1.99 15.42
CA TRP A 111 3.51 1.64 14.04
C TRP A 111 4.14 2.81 13.29
N TYR A 112 3.57 4.01 13.41
CA TYR A 112 4.16 5.20 12.79
C TYR A 112 5.59 5.45 13.31
N GLN A 113 5.81 5.36 14.63
CA GLN A 113 7.14 5.55 15.22
C GLN A 113 8.13 4.47 14.74
N HIS A 114 7.69 3.21 14.70
CA HIS A 114 8.46 2.09 14.19
C HIS A 114 8.88 2.31 12.73
N PHE A 115 7.92 2.60 11.85
CA PHE A 115 8.21 2.80 10.43
C PHE A 115 9.14 3.99 10.16
N VAL A 116 9.02 5.07 10.95
CA VAL A 116 9.96 6.20 10.88
C VAL A 116 11.37 5.78 11.34
N SER A 117 11.49 4.93 12.37
CA SER A 117 12.81 4.49 12.87
C SER A 117 13.52 3.52 11.92
N VAL A 118 12.77 2.73 11.14
CA VAL A 118 13.33 1.78 10.16
C VAL A 118 13.32 2.31 8.71
N GLU A 119 12.94 3.57 8.48
CA GLU A 119 12.77 4.17 7.15
C GLU A 119 14.01 4.04 6.25
N SER A 120 15.23 4.07 6.83
CA SER A 120 16.47 3.88 6.07
C SER A 120 16.56 2.51 5.40
N TYR A 121 16.11 1.45 6.08
CA TYR A 121 16.11 0.08 5.54
C TYR A 121 15.03 -0.12 4.48
N ILE A 122 13.89 0.58 4.63
CA ILE A 122 12.80 0.61 3.64
C ILE A 122 13.25 1.36 2.36
N ASN A 123 14.02 2.45 2.51
CA ASN A 123 14.53 3.25 1.39
C ASN A 123 15.51 2.52 0.47
N GLU A 124 16.23 1.53 0.98
CA GLU A 124 17.12 0.70 0.15
C GLU A 124 16.38 -0.41 -0.62
N GLY A 125 15.04 -0.49 -0.47
CA GLY A 125 14.18 -1.43 -1.21
C GLY A 125 14.23 -2.87 -0.70
N TRP A 126 14.64 -3.08 0.55
CA TRP A 126 14.78 -4.41 1.15
C TRP A 126 13.54 -4.91 1.90
N ILE A 127 12.65 -4.01 2.34
CA ILE A 127 11.53 -4.33 3.24
C ILE A 127 10.28 -3.55 2.81
N ASP A 128 9.15 -4.24 2.63
CA ASP A 128 7.82 -3.64 2.47
C ASP A 128 7.05 -3.60 3.82
N PHE A 129 5.96 -2.84 3.90
CA PHE A 129 5.22 -2.67 5.16
C PHE A 129 4.70 -4.00 5.71
N GLU A 130 4.12 -4.84 4.86
CA GLU A 130 3.56 -6.13 5.24
C GLU A 130 4.63 -7.07 5.79
N SER A 131 5.81 -7.14 5.16
CA SER A 131 6.92 -7.95 5.67
C SER A 131 7.42 -7.44 7.01
N GLU A 132 7.50 -6.12 7.19
CA GLU A 132 7.92 -5.53 8.46
C GLU A 132 6.89 -5.75 9.57
N ILE A 133 5.60 -5.58 9.27
CA ILE A 133 4.52 -5.92 10.20
C ILE A 133 4.63 -7.41 10.56
N SER A 134 4.84 -8.27 9.57
CA SER A 134 4.93 -9.73 9.77
C SER A 134 6.09 -10.07 10.70
N ARG A 135 7.25 -9.42 10.50
CA ARG A 135 8.44 -9.59 11.34
C ARG A 135 8.16 -9.18 12.79
N VAL A 136 7.58 -8.00 13.02
CA VAL A 136 7.23 -7.51 14.35
C VAL A 136 6.20 -8.43 15.03
N ILE A 137 5.14 -8.81 14.33
CA ILE A 137 4.07 -9.66 14.89
C ILE A 137 4.58 -11.06 15.24
N GLN A 138 5.40 -11.67 14.38
CA GLN A 138 6.01 -12.97 14.67
C GLN A 138 6.92 -12.90 15.91
N ALA A 139 7.70 -11.83 16.06
CA ALA A 139 8.51 -11.63 17.25
C ALA A 139 7.63 -11.46 18.50
N LEU A 140 6.58 -10.63 18.45
CA LEU A 140 5.65 -10.44 19.56
C LEU A 140 4.98 -11.73 19.99
N GLU A 141 4.55 -12.57 19.05
CA GLU A 141 3.99 -13.88 19.33
C GLU A 141 4.99 -14.77 20.09
N GLN A 142 6.25 -14.82 19.64
CA GLN A 142 7.28 -15.62 20.31
C GLN A 142 7.53 -15.15 21.74
N TYR A 143 7.63 -13.84 21.99
CA TYR A 143 7.85 -13.31 23.34
C TYR A 143 6.62 -13.48 24.22
N ARG A 144 5.41 -13.43 23.65
CA ARG A 144 4.17 -13.71 24.38
C ARG A 144 4.08 -15.16 24.82
N ILE A 145 4.47 -16.12 23.97
CA ILE A 145 4.51 -17.55 24.31
C ILE A 145 5.54 -17.84 25.42
N LYS A 146 6.64 -17.08 25.47
CA LYS A 146 7.65 -17.20 26.54
C LYS A 146 7.18 -16.70 27.91
N GLU A 147 6.02 -16.05 27.99
CA GLU A 147 5.42 -15.38 29.16
C GLU A 147 6.24 -14.21 29.73
N CYS A 148 7.53 -14.42 30.03
CA CYS A 148 8.46 -13.40 30.50
C CYS A 148 9.80 -13.46 29.75
N PHE A 149 10.45 -12.30 29.58
CA PHE A 149 11.77 -12.18 28.93
C PHE A 149 12.61 -11.04 29.54
N ASP A 150 13.93 -11.10 29.42
CA ASP A 150 14.82 -9.98 29.74
C ASP A 150 15.07 -9.11 28.48
N GLN A 151 15.36 -7.83 28.65
CA GLN A 151 15.69 -6.95 27.51
C GLN A 151 16.88 -7.45 26.68
N LYS A 152 17.88 -8.07 27.32
CA LYS A 152 19.03 -8.70 26.65
C LYS A 152 18.64 -9.87 25.73
N ASP A 153 17.45 -10.45 25.91
CA ASP A 153 16.95 -11.54 25.07
C ASP A 153 16.40 -11.01 23.74
N ILE A 154 16.29 -9.69 23.59
CA ILE A 154 15.89 -9.02 22.36
C ILE A 154 17.11 -8.93 21.44
N VAL A 155 17.18 -9.84 20.48
CA VAL A 155 18.31 -9.93 19.55
C VAL A 155 18.17 -8.90 18.41
N GLU A 156 16.94 -8.56 18.02
CA GLU A 156 16.65 -7.68 16.89
C GLU A 156 16.45 -6.23 17.32
N LYS A 157 17.52 -5.41 17.16
CA LYS A 157 17.49 -3.96 17.45
C LYS A 157 16.35 -3.20 16.76
N GLY A 158 15.94 -3.65 15.57
CA GLY A 158 14.86 -3.02 14.82
C GLY A 158 13.47 -3.20 15.46
N ILE A 159 13.28 -4.26 16.25
CA ILE A 159 11.99 -4.61 16.88
C ILE A 159 11.98 -4.21 18.35
N GLU A 160 13.15 -4.04 18.96
CA GLU A 160 13.31 -3.74 20.38
C GLU A 160 12.41 -2.61 20.86
N GLN A 161 12.38 -1.47 20.16
CA GLN A 161 11.56 -0.33 20.55
C GLN A 161 10.06 -0.66 20.56
N THR A 162 9.58 -1.33 19.51
CA THR A 162 8.17 -1.71 19.37
C THR A 162 7.79 -2.76 20.40
N LEU A 163 8.63 -3.79 20.59
CA LEU A 163 8.44 -4.81 21.61
C LEU A 163 8.38 -4.20 23.02
N LEU A 164 9.30 -3.31 23.35
CA LEU A 164 9.31 -2.61 24.65
C LEU A 164 8.08 -1.70 24.80
N SER A 165 7.60 -1.06 23.72
CA SER A 165 6.41 -0.20 23.76
C SER A 165 5.11 -0.96 24.08
N VAL A 166 5.10 -2.28 23.86
CA VAL A 166 3.97 -3.17 24.17
C VAL A 166 4.23 -4.15 25.31
N SER A 167 5.30 -3.91 26.07
CA SER A 167 5.68 -4.75 27.21
C SER A 167 5.70 -3.97 28.51
N VAL A 168 5.39 -4.65 29.61
CA VAL A 168 5.41 -4.08 30.96
C VAL A 168 6.37 -4.86 31.84
N ARG A 169 7.06 -4.15 32.75
CA ARG A 169 7.93 -4.79 33.73
C ARG A 169 7.09 -5.66 34.66
N GLU A 170 7.61 -6.85 34.96
CA GLU A 170 6.99 -7.75 35.92
C GLU A 170 6.99 -7.12 37.33
N ASN A 171 5.90 -7.27 38.07
CA ASN A 171 5.71 -6.67 39.41
C ASN A 171 6.60 -7.32 40.50
N ASN A 172 7.60 -8.11 40.11
CA ASN A 172 8.56 -8.69 41.03
C ASN A 172 9.80 -7.78 41.15
N PRO A 173 10.01 -7.11 42.29
CA PRO A 173 11.11 -6.15 42.48
C PRO A 173 12.49 -6.79 42.33
N ASP A 174 12.61 -8.12 42.46
CA ASP A 174 13.87 -8.86 42.34
C ASP A 174 14.21 -9.23 40.90
N THR A 175 13.38 -8.89 39.91
CA THR A 175 13.61 -9.25 38.49
C THR A 175 13.58 -8.03 37.57
N SER A 176 14.36 -8.10 36.48
CA SER A 176 14.34 -7.15 35.36
C SER A 176 13.45 -7.63 34.20
N LYS A 177 12.54 -8.59 34.47
CA LYS A 177 11.76 -9.25 33.43
C LYS A 177 10.61 -8.40 32.93
N PHE A 178 10.28 -8.59 31.67
CA PHE A 178 9.16 -7.97 30.96
C PHE A 178 8.19 -9.05 30.51
N LYS A 179 6.92 -8.66 30.37
CA LYS A 179 5.89 -9.46 29.71
C LYS A 179 5.14 -8.59 28.71
N VAL A 180 4.66 -9.22 27.63
CA VAL A 180 3.79 -8.54 26.66
C VAL A 180 2.45 -8.25 27.33
N ASP A 181 1.99 -6.99 27.26
CA ASP A 181 0.75 -6.56 27.90
C ASP A 181 -0.43 -6.59 26.90
N GLY A 182 -1.53 -7.23 27.31
CA GLY A 182 -2.71 -7.37 26.46
C GLY A 182 -3.37 -6.05 26.07
N LYS A 183 -3.37 -5.03 26.95
CA LYS A 183 -3.95 -3.72 26.61
C LYS A 183 -3.06 -2.97 25.62
N LEU A 184 -1.74 -3.10 25.75
CA LEU A 184 -0.80 -2.50 24.79
C LEU A 184 -0.85 -3.21 23.42
N LEU A 185 -1.13 -4.52 23.38
CA LEU A 185 -1.41 -5.22 22.13
C LEU A 185 -2.68 -4.70 21.44
N GLN A 186 -3.76 -4.47 22.19
CA GLN A 186 -4.96 -3.83 21.64
C GLN A 186 -4.65 -2.43 21.09
N LYS A 187 -3.83 -1.65 21.81
CA LYS A 187 -3.37 -0.35 21.32
C LYS A 187 -2.56 -0.45 20.02
N LEU A 188 -1.75 -1.50 19.86
CA LEU A 188 -1.00 -1.74 18.62
C LEU A 188 -1.93 -2.03 17.43
N GLU A 189 -3.04 -2.74 17.66
CA GLU A 189 -4.08 -3.00 16.65
C GLU A 189 -4.83 -1.72 16.25
N GLU A 190 -5.21 -0.92 17.25
CA GLU A 190 -5.82 0.40 17.04
C GLU A 190 -4.87 1.33 16.27
N ASP A 191 -3.58 1.30 16.58
CA ASP A 191 -2.56 2.09 15.89
C ASP A 191 -2.37 1.68 14.44
N LEU A 192 -2.43 0.38 14.14
CA LEU A 192 -2.39 -0.07 12.74
C LEU A 192 -3.62 0.44 12.00
N THR A 193 -4.80 0.34 12.62
CA THR A 193 -6.06 0.83 12.03
C THR A 193 -6.00 2.34 11.73
N LYS A 194 -5.48 3.14 12.66
CA LYS A 194 -5.24 4.58 12.47
C LYS A 194 -4.21 4.89 11.38
N LEU A 195 -3.16 4.06 11.28
CA LEU A 195 -2.15 4.21 10.22
C LEU A 195 -2.74 3.90 8.85
N ILE A 196 -3.54 2.84 8.72
CA ILE A 196 -4.27 2.48 7.49
C ILE A 196 -5.24 3.60 7.11
N ARG A 197 -5.96 4.18 8.08
CA ARG A 197 -6.81 5.34 7.81
C ARG A 197 -6.02 6.54 7.30
N SER A 198 -4.84 6.79 7.86
CA SER A 198 -3.95 7.85 7.39
C SER A 198 -3.44 7.59 5.97
N LEU A 199 -3.22 6.31 5.60
CA LEU A 199 -2.89 5.91 4.24
C LEU A 199 -4.05 6.19 3.27
N GLU A 200 -5.29 5.91 3.65
CA GLU A 200 -6.46 6.22 2.82
C GLU A 200 -6.58 7.72 2.56
N ILE A 201 -6.43 8.54 3.60
CA ILE A 201 -6.44 10.00 3.47
C ILE A 201 -5.33 10.45 2.52
N PHE A 202 -4.12 9.90 2.64
CA PHE A 202 -3.03 10.21 1.71
C PHE A 202 -3.42 9.87 0.26
N LEU A 203 -3.95 8.68 0.02
CA LEU A 203 -4.32 8.24 -1.32
C LEU A 203 -5.43 9.12 -1.93
N VAL A 204 -6.52 9.37 -1.19
CA VAL A 204 -7.65 10.18 -1.65
C VAL A 204 -7.25 11.64 -1.86
N ASN A 205 -6.62 12.26 -0.85
CA ASN A 205 -6.39 13.70 -0.87
C ASN A 205 -5.16 14.08 -1.69
N CYS A 206 -4.13 13.24 -1.73
CA CYS A 206 -2.90 13.54 -2.47
C CYS A 206 -2.84 12.81 -3.81
N VAL A 207 -3.11 11.50 -3.85
CA VAL A 207 -2.81 10.68 -5.03
C VAL A 207 -3.91 10.73 -6.10
N GLU A 208 -5.18 10.55 -5.73
CA GLU A 208 -6.29 10.51 -6.70
C GLU A 208 -6.50 11.85 -7.44
N ASN A 209 -6.06 12.94 -6.82
CA ASN A 209 -6.10 14.28 -7.41
C ASN A 209 -5.01 14.52 -8.47
N ILE A 210 -4.09 13.59 -8.70
CA ILE A 210 -3.02 13.69 -9.72
C ILE A 210 -3.58 13.19 -11.05
N ASP A 211 -3.47 14.01 -12.10
CA ASP A 211 -3.92 13.64 -13.44
C ASP A 211 -3.04 12.56 -14.08
N ILE A 212 -3.69 11.67 -14.83
CA ILE A 212 -3.00 10.60 -15.55
C ILE A 212 -2.59 11.15 -16.92
N GLU A 213 -1.33 11.57 -17.05
CA GLU A 213 -0.82 12.21 -18.27
C GLU A 213 -0.32 11.23 -19.34
N SER A 214 -0.21 9.95 -19.00
CA SER A 214 0.33 8.93 -19.87
C SER A 214 -0.39 7.61 -19.72
N THR A 215 -0.39 6.82 -20.78
CA THR A 215 -1.02 5.52 -20.83
C THR A 215 -0.03 4.45 -21.29
N LEU A 216 -0.23 3.22 -20.86
CA LEU A 216 0.59 2.06 -21.17
C LEU A 216 0.07 1.42 -22.46
N PRO A 217 0.87 1.36 -23.55
CA PRO A 217 0.42 0.77 -24.81
C PRO A 217 0.01 -0.70 -24.68
N ASP A 218 0.67 -1.43 -23.78
CA ASP A 218 0.39 -2.83 -23.46
C ASP A 218 -0.99 -3.05 -22.83
N ILE A 219 -1.60 -2.00 -22.26
CA ILE A 219 -2.88 -2.06 -21.54
C ILE A 219 -3.96 -1.33 -22.35
N LYS A 220 -3.66 -0.13 -22.88
CA LYS A 220 -4.61 0.74 -23.58
C LYS A 220 -5.31 0.07 -24.76
N ASN A 221 -4.61 -0.80 -25.49
CA ASN A 221 -5.12 -1.43 -26.70
C ASN A 221 -5.89 -2.75 -26.44
N ILE A 222 -6.18 -3.08 -25.17
CA ILE A 222 -6.86 -4.31 -24.80
C ILE A 222 -8.18 -3.99 -24.09
N ASN A 223 -9.28 -4.47 -24.66
CA ASN A 223 -10.58 -4.44 -23.99
C ASN A 223 -10.64 -5.57 -22.96
N PHE A 224 -10.42 -5.22 -21.69
CA PHE A 224 -10.54 -6.16 -20.59
C PHE A 224 -12.00 -6.37 -20.18
N ASP A 225 -12.39 -7.61 -19.90
CA ASP A 225 -13.70 -7.93 -19.32
C ASP A 225 -13.72 -7.62 -17.83
N LYS A 226 -12.58 -7.86 -17.17
CA LYS A 226 -12.41 -7.82 -15.72
C LYS A 226 -11.09 -7.15 -15.33
N VAL A 227 -11.11 -6.39 -14.24
CA VAL A 227 -9.91 -5.85 -13.62
C VAL A 227 -9.90 -6.25 -12.14
N LEU A 228 -8.88 -6.99 -11.75
CA LEU A 228 -8.60 -7.35 -10.37
C LEU A 228 -7.49 -6.43 -9.85
N SER A 229 -7.85 -5.55 -8.93
CA SER A 229 -6.91 -4.58 -8.37
C SER A 229 -6.40 -5.03 -7.00
N PHE A 230 -5.07 -5.09 -6.88
CA PHE A 230 -4.37 -5.11 -5.60
C PHE A 230 -4.00 -3.70 -5.13
N ASN A 231 -4.22 -2.68 -5.97
CA ASN A 231 -4.06 -1.28 -5.59
C ASN A 231 -5.31 -0.79 -4.89
N TYR A 232 -5.09 0.13 -3.94
CA TYR A 232 -6.16 0.87 -3.27
C TYR A 232 -6.73 2.01 -4.12
N THR A 233 -5.98 2.46 -5.14
CA THR A 233 -6.31 3.61 -5.99
C THR A 233 -7.19 3.22 -7.18
N ASN A 234 -7.85 4.21 -7.79
CA ASN A 234 -8.68 4.05 -8.97
C ASN A 234 -7.95 4.36 -10.31
N THR A 235 -6.62 4.23 -10.36
CA THR A 235 -5.77 4.65 -11.50
C THR A 235 -6.27 4.11 -12.85
N TYR A 236 -6.65 2.83 -12.91
CA TYR A 236 -7.18 2.24 -14.14
C TYR A 236 -8.52 2.88 -14.53
N GLU A 237 -9.42 3.08 -13.56
CA GLU A 237 -10.72 3.73 -13.79
C GLU A 237 -10.55 5.15 -14.34
N LYS A 238 -9.54 5.88 -13.84
CA LYS A 238 -9.24 7.25 -14.25
C LYS A 238 -8.59 7.33 -15.64
N GLY A 239 -7.63 6.45 -15.94
CA GLY A 239 -6.78 6.55 -17.13
C GLY A 239 -7.20 5.71 -18.35
N TYR A 240 -8.03 4.67 -18.17
CA TYR A 240 -8.24 3.65 -19.22
C TYR A 240 -9.70 3.33 -19.54
N VAL A 241 -10.66 3.84 -18.75
CA VAL A 241 -12.06 3.52 -18.97
C VAL A 241 -12.56 4.20 -20.24
N SER A 242 -12.76 3.39 -21.27
CA SER A 242 -13.40 3.75 -22.55
C SER A 242 -14.90 3.44 -22.53
N LEU A 243 -15.54 3.37 -23.70
CA LEU A 243 -16.95 2.96 -23.86
C LEU A 243 -17.27 1.59 -23.24
N PHE A 244 -16.27 0.72 -23.10
CA PHE A 244 -16.41 -0.59 -22.45
C PHE A 244 -15.89 -0.55 -21.01
N ARG A 245 -16.79 -0.68 -20.03
CA ARG A 245 -16.43 -0.70 -18.61
C ARG A 245 -16.21 -2.13 -18.11
N PRO A 246 -14.97 -2.52 -17.73
CA PRO A 246 -14.74 -3.81 -17.11
C PRO A 246 -15.44 -3.91 -15.74
N LYS A 247 -15.67 -5.13 -15.27
CA LYS A 247 -16.05 -5.34 -13.86
C LYS A 247 -14.81 -5.35 -12.99
N PHE A 248 -14.85 -4.58 -11.90
CA PHE A 248 -13.74 -4.47 -10.95
C PHE A 248 -13.95 -5.38 -9.73
N ASP A 249 -12.85 -5.83 -9.16
CA ASP A 249 -12.77 -6.36 -7.80
C ASP A 249 -11.48 -5.86 -7.16
N PHE A 250 -11.60 -5.27 -5.97
CA PHE A 250 -10.49 -4.68 -5.22
C PHE A 250 -10.16 -5.61 -4.04
N ILE A 251 -9.15 -6.46 -4.23
CA ILE A 251 -8.82 -7.55 -3.28
C ILE A 251 -8.43 -7.00 -1.91
N HIS A 252 -7.76 -5.86 -1.90
CA HIS A 252 -7.31 -5.20 -0.68
C HIS A 252 -8.16 -3.98 -0.31
N GLY A 253 -9.37 -3.87 -0.83
CA GLY A 253 -10.21 -2.68 -0.65
C GLY A 253 -9.78 -1.50 -1.51
N LYS A 254 -10.53 -0.40 -1.38
CA LYS A 254 -10.39 0.79 -2.22
C LYS A 254 -10.46 2.03 -1.35
N ALA A 255 -9.54 2.97 -1.57
CA ALA A 255 -9.55 4.25 -0.87
C ALA A 255 -10.81 5.05 -1.27
N ASP A 256 -11.54 5.58 -0.29
CA ASP A 256 -12.71 6.41 -0.54
C ASP A 256 -12.79 7.60 0.43
N SER A 257 -12.98 8.79 -0.13
CA SER A 257 -13.23 10.05 0.60
C SER A 257 -14.39 10.00 1.60
N LYS A 258 -15.36 9.09 1.40
CA LYS A 258 -16.54 8.92 2.25
C LYS A 258 -16.28 8.02 3.45
N HIS A 259 -15.18 7.26 3.44
CA HIS A 259 -14.83 6.41 4.56
C HIS A 259 -14.34 7.23 5.77
N ASN A 260 -14.44 6.61 6.94
CA ASN A 260 -13.84 7.02 8.20
C ASN A 260 -13.08 5.83 8.81
N LEU A 261 -12.64 5.94 10.07
CA LEU A 261 -11.90 4.88 10.74
C LEU A 261 -12.65 3.53 10.80
N GLU A 262 -13.98 3.56 10.95
CA GLU A 262 -14.83 2.36 11.07
C GLU A 262 -15.20 1.77 9.70
N THR A 263 -15.42 2.62 8.70
CA THR A 263 -15.86 2.21 7.35
C THR A 263 -14.72 1.97 6.37
N ASN A 264 -13.47 2.27 6.75
CA ASN A 264 -12.28 1.98 5.95
C ASN A 264 -12.16 0.49 5.64
N ASN A 265 -12.20 0.15 4.35
CA ASN A 265 -12.12 -1.24 3.90
C ASN A 265 -10.73 -1.69 3.40
N MET A 266 -9.68 -0.86 3.54
CA MET A 266 -8.35 -1.22 3.04
C MET A 266 -7.68 -2.34 3.85
N VAL A 267 -7.13 -3.34 3.17
CA VAL A 267 -6.45 -4.49 3.77
C VAL A 267 -4.94 -4.30 3.70
N LEU A 268 -4.32 -4.00 4.84
CA LEU A 268 -2.87 -3.92 5.01
C LEU A 268 -2.46 -4.94 6.09
N GLY A 269 -2.62 -6.20 5.75
CA GLY A 269 -2.39 -7.33 6.64
C GLY A 269 -1.22 -8.21 6.20
N ILE A 270 -0.91 -9.19 7.03
CA ILE A 270 0.15 -10.18 6.81
C ILE A 270 -0.44 -11.56 6.52
N ASP A 271 0.40 -12.45 6.01
CA ASP A 271 0.02 -13.84 5.80
C ASP A 271 -0.15 -14.63 7.10
N GLU A 272 -0.82 -15.76 6.97
CA GLU A 272 -0.71 -16.81 7.98
C GLU A 272 0.70 -17.42 7.94
N TYR A 273 1.40 -17.32 9.07
CA TYR A 273 2.75 -17.86 9.27
C TYR A 273 2.74 -19.08 10.19
N LEU A 274 1.63 -19.34 10.88
CA LEU A 274 1.43 -20.54 11.68
C LEU A 274 1.05 -21.73 10.79
N ASP A 275 1.48 -22.93 11.18
CA ASP A 275 0.97 -24.14 10.56
C ASP A 275 -0.54 -24.30 10.81
N SER A 276 -1.22 -25.13 10.01
CA SER A 276 -2.68 -25.31 10.09
C SER A 276 -3.17 -25.76 11.47
N THR A 277 -2.35 -26.49 12.22
CA THR A 277 -2.71 -26.98 13.55
C THR A 277 -2.67 -25.85 14.59
N GLN A 278 -1.68 -24.97 14.52
CA GLN A 278 -1.55 -23.81 15.40
C GLN A 278 -2.49 -22.67 14.99
N ALA A 279 -2.63 -22.40 13.69
CA ALA A 279 -3.48 -21.34 13.16
C ALA A 279 -4.95 -21.51 13.59
N SER A 280 -5.43 -22.76 13.73
CA SER A 280 -6.79 -23.05 14.18
C SER A 280 -7.02 -22.80 15.68
N LYS A 281 -5.95 -22.62 16.47
CA LYS A 281 -6.00 -22.49 17.93
C LYS A 281 -5.56 -21.12 18.44
N ASN A 282 -4.59 -20.50 17.77
CA ASN A 282 -4.04 -19.22 18.17
C ASN A 282 -4.64 -18.07 17.35
N THR A 283 -5.53 -17.31 17.99
CA THR A 283 -6.24 -16.19 17.37
C THR A 283 -5.70 -14.82 17.80
N SER A 284 -4.56 -14.79 18.47
CA SER A 284 -4.13 -13.61 19.25
C SER A 284 -3.72 -12.42 18.38
N PHE A 285 -3.25 -12.68 17.16
CA PHE A 285 -2.93 -11.66 16.16
C PHE A 285 -3.75 -11.89 14.88
N ILE A 286 -4.93 -12.51 15.00
CA ILE A 286 -5.77 -12.83 13.85
C ILE A 286 -6.20 -11.57 13.09
N SER A 287 -6.38 -10.46 13.80
CA SER A 287 -6.71 -9.12 13.29
C SER A 287 -5.69 -8.59 12.27
N TYR A 288 -4.43 -9.02 12.35
CA TYR A 288 -3.37 -8.65 11.42
C TYR A 288 -3.39 -9.50 10.14
N LYS A 289 -4.11 -10.61 10.11
CA LYS A 289 -4.10 -11.53 8.97
C LYS A 289 -4.94 -11.00 7.82
N LYS A 290 -4.41 -11.06 6.58
CA LYS A 290 -5.15 -10.62 5.38
C LYS A 290 -6.50 -11.31 5.23
N TYR A 291 -6.59 -12.62 5.47
CA TYR A 291 -7.85 -13.35 5.35
C TYR A 291 -8.90 -12.83 6.34
N PHE A 292 -8.50 -12.52 7.58
CA PHE A 292 -9.39 -11.95 8.59
C PHE A 292 -9.86 -10.56 8.16
N GLN A 293 -8.94 -9.70 7.75
CA GLN A 293 -9.26 -8.35 7.29
C GLN A 293 -10.19 -8.37 6.07
N ARG A 294 -9.94 -9.24 5.08
CA ARG A 294 -10.81 -9.39 3.90
C ARG A 294 -12.23 -9.79 4.27
N ILE A 295 -12.39 -10.75 5.20
CA ILE A 295 -13.71 -11.17 5.71
C ILE A 295 -14.37 -10.04 6.49
N HIS A 296 -13.65 -9.44 7.44
CA HIS A 296 -14.17 -8.40 8.34
C HIS A 296 -14.55 -7.11 7.59
N LYS A 297 -13.80 -6.75 6.56
CA LYS A 297 -14.00 -5.54 5.75
C LYS A 297 -14.84 -5.79 4.49
N GLU A 298 -15.34 -7.02 4.33
CA GLU A 298 -16.18 -7.44 3.20
C GLU A 298 -15.53 -7.17 1.83
N THR A 299 -14.19 -7.21 1.76
CA THR A 299 -13.43 -6.97 0.52
C THR A 299 -13.00 -8.26 -0.13
N GLY A 300 -13.01 -8.29 -1.46
CA GLY A 300 -12.36 -9.33 -2.25
C GLY A 300 -13.02 -10.70 -2.12
N CYS A 301 -13.69 -11.12 -3.19
CA CYS A 301 -14.21 -12.48 -3.43
C CYS A 301 -15.00 -12.54 -4.74
N VAL A 302 -15.31 -11.39 -5.34
CA VAL A 302 -16.10 -11.29 -6.58
C VAL A 302 -15.37 -11.99 -7.73
N TYR A 303 -14.03 -12.01 -7.73
CA TYR A 303 -13.23 -12.75 -8.70
C TYR A 303 -13.49 -14.26 -8.66
N LYS A 304 -13.83 -14.84 -7.49
CA LYS A 304 -14.14 -16.28 -7.37
C LYS A 304 -15.36 -16.64 -8.20
N ASP A 305 -16.34 -15.73 -8.31
CA ASP A 305 -17.47 -15.91 -9.21
C ASP A 305 -17.07 -15.83 -10.68
N TRP A 306 -16.03 -15.07 -11.02
CA TRP A 306 -15.52 -15.01 -12.40
C TRP A 306 -14.87 -16.33 -12.78
N ILE A 307 -14.10 -16.92 -11.85
CA ILE A 307 -13.51 -18.26 -12.02
C ILE A 307 -14.61 -19.31 -12.19
N ARG A 308 -15.59 -19.34 -11.28
CA ARG A 308 -16.69 -20.34 -11.30
C ARG A 308 -17.58 -20.26 -12.54
N LYS A 309 -17.86 -19.05 -13.03
CA LYS A 309 -18.74 -18.83 -14.21
C LYS A 309 -18.01 -19.04 -15.54
N ASN A 310 -16.71 -19.31 -15.52
CA ASN A 310 -15.94 -19.56 -16.73
C ASN A 310 -16.24 -20.97 -17.25
N ASN A 311 -17.17 -21.09 -18.21
CA ASN A 311 -17.47 -22.36 -18.87
C ASN A 311 -16.36 -22.71 -19.88
N SER A 312 -15.69 -23.84 -19.66
CA SER A 312 -14.35 -24.23 -20.10
C SER A 312 -14.08 -24.39 -21.61
N GLN A 313 -14.90 -23.85 -22.51
CA GLN A 313 -14.77 -24.07 -23.95
C GLN A 313 -13.94 -23.02 -24.71
N SER A 314 -13.61 -21.87 -24.11
CA SER A 314 -12.83 -20.81 -24.77
C SER A 314 -11.58 -20.44 -23.98
N SER A 315 -10.48 -20.12 -24.70
CA SER A 315 -9.24 -19.66 -24.08
C SER A 315 -9.49 -18.36 -23.32
N SER A 316 -9.05 -18.31 -22.06
CA SER A 316 -9.05 -17.10 -21.26
C SER A 316 -7.65 -16.52 -21.19
N GLU A 317 -7.55 -15.21 -21.03
CA GLU A 317 -6.28 -14.51 -20.98
C GLU A 317 -6.18 -13.72 -19.69
N LEU A 318 -5.06 -13.90 -19.00
CA LEU A 318 -4.70 -13.22 -17.77
C LEU A 318 -3.51 -12.31 -18.04
N TYR A 319 -3.62 -11.05 -17.69
CA TYR A 319 -2.57 -10.06 -17.85
C TYR A 319 -2.19 -9.58 -16.45
N ILE A 320 -0.92 -9.68 -16.06
CA ILE A 320 -0.47 -9.24 -14.73
C ILE A 320 0.53 -8.10 -14.92
N PHE A 321 0.16 -6.90 -14.48
CA PHE A 321 0.97 -5.69 -14.64
C PHE A 321 1.27 -5.05 -13.28
N GLY A 322 2.54 -4.73 -13.03
CA GLY A 322 2.94 -3.98 -11.85
C GLY A 322 2.77 -4.72 -10.51
N HIS A 323 2.42 -6.01 -10.54
CA HIS A 323 2.35 -6.86 -9.36
C HIS A 323 3.70 -7.53 -9.07
N SER A 324 4.08 -7.62 -7.79
CA SER A 324 5.32 -8.28 -7.33
C SER A 324 5.27 -9.80 -7.44
N LEU A 325 4.06 -10.35 -7.58
CA LEU A 325 3.72 -11.79 -7.52
C LEU A 325 4.06 -12.42 -6.17
N ASP A 326 4.09 -11.60 -5.11
CA ASP A 326 4.54 -12.00 -3.80
C ASP A 326 3.71 -13.16 -3.21
N ILE A 327 4.36 -13.96 -2.34
CA ILE A 327 3.71 -15.10 -1.69
C ILE A 327 2.51 -14.66 -0.85
N THR A 328 2.48 -13.41 -0.41
CA THR A 328 1.38 -12.84 0.37
C THR A 328 0.06 -12.65 -0.36
N ASP A 329 0.06 -12.87 -1.67
CA ASP A 329 -1.15 -12.90 -2.49
C ASP A 329 -1.28 -14.25 -3.23
N LYS A 330 -0.59 -15.29 -2.72
CA LYS A 330 -0.52 -16.63 -3.33
C LYS A 330 -1.89 -17.25 -3.54
N ASP A 331 -2.82 -17.10 -2.59
CA ASP A 331 -4.16 -17.70 -2.68
C ASP A 331 -4.89 -17.21 -3.95
N VAL A 332 -4.91 -15.90 -4.17
CA VAL A 332 -5.54 -15.28 -5.33
C VAL A 332 -4.76 -15.56 -6.63
N LEU A 333 -3.44 -15.37 -6.62
CA LEU A 333 -2.60 -15.53 -7.81
C LEU A 333 -2.61 -16.97 -8.32
N ARG A 334 -2.51 -17.95 -7.42
CA ARG A 334 -2.50 -19.37 -7.77
C ARG A 334 -3.84 -19.78 -8.36
N GLU A 335 -4.95 -19.42 -7.73
CA GLU A 335 -6.29 -19.73 -8.24
C GLU A 335 -6.50 -19.21 -9.68
N LEU A 336 -6.02 -17.99 -9.99
CA LEU A 336 -6.15 -17.39 -11.33
C LEU A 336 -5.21 -18.01 -12.38
N ILE A 337 -3.95 -18.23 -12.04
CA ILE A 337 -2.95 -18.75 -12.98
C ILE A 337 -3.22 -20.22 -13.30
N GLU A 338 -3.71 -20.98 -12.32
CA GLU A 338 -4.00 -22.41 -12.48
C GLU A 338 -5.34 -22.70 -13.16
N MET A 339 -6.14 -21.66 -13.49
CA MET A 339 -7.38 -21.82 -14.24
C MET A 339 -7.17 -22.60 -15.55
N GLU A 340 -8.10 -23.50 -15.85
CA GLU A 340 -8.08 -24.29 -17.09
C GLU A 340 -8.13 -23.37 -18.33
N ASN A 341 -7.34 -23.70 -19.35
CA ASN A 341 -7.24 -22.93 -20.61
C ASN A 341 -6.85 -21.45 -20.43
N MET A 342 -6.19 -21.10 -19.31
CA MET A 342 -5.67 -19.76 -19.07
C MET A 342 -4.31 -19.54 -19.74
N LYS A 343 -4.20 -18.45 -20.52
CA LYS A 343 -2.93 -17.92 -21.03
C LYS A 343 -2.56 -16.67 -20.25
N THR A 344 -1.44 -16.72 -19.53
CA THR A 344 -0.98 -15.66 -18.63
C THR A 344 0.18 -14.89 -19.25
N THR A 345 0.02 -13.58 -19.38
CA THR A 345 1.08 -12.64 -19.72
C THR A 345 1.49 -11.85 -18.48
N ILE A 346 2.78 -11.90 -18.14
CA ILE A 346 3.34 -11.23 -16.96
C ILE A 346 4.30 -10.15 -17.43
N PHE A 347 4.00 -8.91 -17.07
CA PHE A 347 4.80 -7.76 -17.47
C PHE A 347 5.93 -7.47 -16.48
N TYR A 348 7.11 -7.15 -17.01
CA TYR A 348 8.27 -6.71 -16.24
C TYR A 348 8.92 -5.47 -16.86
N TYR A 349 9.42 -4.56 -16.02
CA TYR A 349 10.05 -3.32 -16.51
C TYR A 349 11.58 -3.43 -16.68
N ASN A 350 12.25 -4.30 -15.93
CA ASN A 350 13.68 -4.56 -16.08
C ASN A 350 14.04 -6.00 -15.69
N LYS A 351 15.30 -6.38 -15.96
CA LYS A 351 15.81 -7.73 -15.66
C LYS A 351 15.81 -8.06 -14.15
N LYS A 352 16.03 -7.08 -13.27
CA LYS A 352 16.02 -7.30 -11.81
C LYS A 352 14.62 -7.74 -11.34
N VAL A 353 13.59 -7.06 -11.81
CA VAL A 353 12.20 -7.41 -11.48
C VAL A 353 11.76 -8.69 -12.15
N TYR A 354 12.19 -8.94 -13.39
CA TYR A 354 11.97 -10.24 -14.03
C TYR A 354 12.50 -11.40 -13.18
N SER A 355 13.74 -11.32 -12.69
CA SER A 355 14.31 -12.33 -11.79
C SER A 355 13.53 -12.47 -10.48
N SER A 356 13.13 -11.34 -9.87
CA SER A 356 12.33 -11.35 -8.64
C SER A 356 10.95 -11.98 -8.83
N GLN A 357 10.28 -11.69 -9.95
CA GLN A 357 8.97 -12.25 -10.29
C GLN A 357 9.05 -13.76 -10.49
N ILE A 358 10.11 -14.28 -11.13
CA ILE A 358 10.34 -15.73 -11.23
C ILE A 358 10.48 -16.35 -9.84
N ALA A 359 11.33 -15.77 -8.98
CA ALA A 359 11.56 -16.28 -7.63
C ALA A 359 10.25 -16.31 -6.81
N ASN A 360 9.41 -15.28 -6.94
CA ASN A 360 8.12 -15.23 -6.26
C ASN A 360 7.11 -16.22 -6.84
N LEU A 361 7.06 -16.39 -8.16
CA LEU A 361 6.22 -17.41 -8.79
C LEU A 361 6.59 -18.83 -8.38
N VAL A 362 7.87 -19.13 -8.14
CA VAL A 362 8.28 -20.42 -7.56
C VAL A 362 7.64 -20.65 -6.20
N LYS A 363 7.55 -19.61 -5.35
CA LYS A 363 6.89 -19.70 -4.03
C LYS A 363 5.37 -19.85 -4.15
N VAL A 364 4.76 -19.23 -5.16
CA VAL A 364 3.31 -19.28 -5.43
C VAL A 364 2.88 -20.62 -6.03
N LEU A 365 3.53 -21.08 -7.10
CA LEU A 365 3.12 -22.23 -7.92
C LEU A 365 3.90 -23.52 -7.62
N GLY A 366 5.12 -23.43 -7.07
CA GLY A 366 6.08 -24.52 -7.02
C GLY A 366 6.94 -24.61 -8.29
N VAL A 367 8.13 -25.20 -8.16
CA VAL A 367 9.15 -25.28 -9.23
C VAL A 367 8.62 -26.03 -10.46
N ASP A 368 8.13 -27.25 -10.29
CA ASP A 368 7.73 -28.13 -11.40
C ASP A 368 6.53 -27.56 -12.18
N ASN A 369 5.57 -27.00 -11.45
CA ASN A 369 4.39 -26.36 -12.03
C ASN A 369 4.77 -25.11 -12.83
N LEU A 370 5.68 -24.27 -12.31
CA LEU A 370 6.17 -23.11 -13.07
C LEU A 370 6.89 -23.54 -14.35
N ILE A 371 7.83 -24.50 -14.28
CA ILE A 371 8.61 -24.97 -15.43
C ILE A 371 7.70 -25.50 -16.54
N SER A 372 6.72 -26.35 -16.20
CA SER A 372 5.78 -26.92 -17.17
C SER A 372 4.88 -25.87 -17.85
N ARG A 373 4.71 -24.69 -17.25
CA ARG A 373 3.90 -23.60 -17.79
C ARG A 373 4.68 -22.60 -18.63
N VAL A 374 6.01 -22.53 -18.51
CA VAL A 374 6.84 -21.57 -19.28
C VAL A 374 7.51 -22.21 -20.50
N HIS A 375 7.63 -23.54 -20.53
CA HIS A 375 8.28 -24.30 -21.59
C HIS A 375 7.39 -25.43 -22.14
N GLY A 376 7.76 -25.96 -23.31
CA GLY A 376 7.11 -27.11 -23.93
C GLY A 376 5.75 -26.79 -24.58
N GLU A 377 5.06 -27.85 -25.02
CA GLU A 377 3.78 -27.76 -25.73
C GLU A 377 2.65 -27.17 -24.88
N ASN A 378 2.73 -27.31 -23.55
CA ASN A 378 1.75 -26.82 -22.58
C ASN A 378 2.00 -25.38 -22.10
N LYS A 379 2.89 -24.64 -22.77
CA LYS A 379 3.21 -23.26 -22.40
C LYS A 379 1.95 -22.40 -22.23
N SER A 380 1.76 -21.89 -21.03
CA SER A 380 0.64 -21.03 -20.62
C SER A 380 1.10 -19.70 -20.05
N ILE A 381 2.33 -19.58 -19.56
CA ILE A 381 2.89 -18.34 -19.02
C ILE A 381 3.89 -17.74 -20.02
N THR A 382 3.75 -16.44 -20.29
CA THR A 382 4.69 -15.65 -21.09
C THR A 382 5.10 -14.41 -20.31
N PHE A 383 6.40 -14.19 -20.17
CA PHE A 383 6.93 -12.94 -19.64
C PHE A 383 7.17 -11.96 -20.78
N LYS A 384 6.68 -10.73 -20.62
CA LYS A 384 6.80 -9.67 -21.62
C LYS A 384 7.45 -8.43 -20.98
N GLN A 385 8.50 -7.91 -21.60
CA GLN A 385 9.03 -6.63 -21.17
C GLN A 385 7.99 -5.55 -21.49
N GLN A 386 7.60 -4.76 -20.49
CA GLN A 386 6.62 -3.71 -20.68
C GLN A 386 7.18 -2.57 -21.53
N GLN A 387 6.30 -1.93 -22.28
CA GLN A 387 6.58 -0.72 -23.03
C GLN A 387 6.55 0.50 -22.09
N SER A 388 7.27 1.54 -22.49
CA SER A 388 7.24 2.82 -21.79
C SER A 388 5.86 3.47 -21.90
N PRO A 389 5.38 4.17 -20.86
CA PRO A 389 4.18 5.00 -20.95
C PRO A 389 4.32 6.04 -22.07
N ILE A 390 3.23 6.28 -22.81
CA ILE A 390 3.15 7.28 -23.88
C ILE A 390 2.21 8.38 -23.42
N LYS A 391 2.60 9.65 -23.63
CA LYS A 391 1.73 10.80 -23.35
C LYS A 391 0.57 10.84 -24.35
N ASP A 392 -0.65 11.10 -23.90
CA ASP A 392 -1.83 10.95 -24.77
C ASP A 392 -1.83 11.88 -26.00
N ALA A 393 -1.07 12.98 -25.98
CA ALA A 393 -0.84 13.87 -27.14
C ALA A 393 0.01 13.25 -28.27
N GLU A 394 0.68 12.11 -28.05
CA GLU A 394 1.50 11.42 -29.05
C GLU A 394 0.80 10.18 -29.65
N THR A 395 -0.46 9.93 -29.30
CA THR A 395 -1.21 8.81 -29.89
C THR A 395 -1.61 9.21 -31.33
N PRO A 396 -1.14 8.53 -32.40
CA PRO A 396 -1.71 8.73 -33.73
C PRO A 396 -3.20 8.43 -33.66
N PRO A 397 -4.06 9.18 -34.36
CA PRO A 397 -5.47 8.82 -34.46
C PRO A 397 -5.55 7.38 -34.94
N ILE A 398 -6.35 6.58 -34.22
CA ILE A 398 -6.71 5.23 -34.64
C ILE A 398 -7.32 5.40 -36.03
N LEU A 399 -6.60 4.95 -37.06
CA LEU A 399 -7.12 4.87 -38.41
C LEU A 399 -8.23 3.83 -38.38
N ASP A 400 -9.45 4.33 -38.43
CA ASP A 400 -10.68 3.55 -38.56
C ASP A 400 -10.75 2.98 -39.99
N GLU A 401 -9.93 1.96 -40.29
CA GLU A 401 -10.08 1.15 -41.50
C GLU A 401 -11.18 0.12 -41.30
N ALA A 402 -12.43 0.59 -41.28
CA ALA A 402 -13.60 -0.27 -41.44
C ALA A 402 -14.83 0.50 -41.97
N VAL A 403 -14.68 1.23 -43.07
CA VAL A 403 -15.80 1.48 -44.00
C VAL A 403 -15.30 1.37 -45.44
N ARG A 404 -15.36 0.14 -45.98
CA ARG A 404 -15.78 -0.16 -47.36
C ARG A 404 -16.01 -1.65 -47.55
#